data_AF-K1WZZ3-F1
#
_entry.id   AF-K1WZZ3-F1
#
_cell.length_a   1.000
_cell.length_b   1.000
_cell.length_c   1.000
_cell.angle_alpha   90.00
_cell.angle_beta   90.00
_cell.angle_gamma   90.00
#
_symmetry.space_group_name_H-M   'P 1'
#
loop_
_entity.id
_entity.type
_entity.pdbx_description
1 polymer ?
#
loop_
_entity_poly.entity_id
_entity_poly.type
_entity_poly.pdbx_seq_one_letter_code
_entity_poly.pdbx_strand_id
1 'polypeptide(L)'
;MAAFCLRIPIELFELNTTPGKAIKFLSPFAKTINICFSKASSYLPQKKCNLTEYPIRFENNQISQNNFSFDSSASEKNLLKTKYLEKYGLCDKKFTLLILGGSQGSVSINNLILHVIKRNQNWSQNLQIIHQTGDKNNINLGIIYNSLGFTCHVFPFDDNIMQYYNIADLVICRSGAGSLFETLFFKKQCITIPLETTTTDHQIDNAIEIEKMYPDLVKMIRQQDGPIKLEKEIESKIRGF
;
A
#
# COMPACT_ATOMS: atom_id res chain seq x y z
N MET A 1 -14.67 9.68 -26.53
CA MET A 1 -15.12 10.44 -27.71
C MET A 1 -16.36 9.83 -28.36
N ALA A 2 -16.44 8.52 -28.61
CA ALA A 2 -17.65 7.89 -29.17
C ALA A 2 -18.94 8.26 -28.41
N ALA A 3 -18.94 8.14 -27.09
CA ALA A 3 -20.07 8.54 -26.25
C ALA A 3 -20.46 10.02 -26.46
N PHE A 4 -19.49 10.94 -26.52
CA PHE A 4 -19.73 12.35 -26.79
C PHE A 4 -20.38 12.58 -28.16
N CYS A 5 -19.86 11.92 -29.21
CA CYS A 5 -20.42 12.00 -30.57
C CYS A 5 -21.88 11.49 -30.63
N LEU A 6 -22.20 10.47 -29.84
CA LEU A 6 -23.55 9.91 -29.72
C LEU A 6 -24.42 10.63 -28.69
N ARG A 7 -23.96 11.74 -28.11
CA ARG A 7 -24.66 12.49 -27.04
C ARG A 7 -24.98 11.66 -25.79
N ILE A 8 -24.19 10.63 -25.52
CA ILE A 8 -24.25 9.83 -24.29
C ILE A 8 -23.43 10.55 -23.20
N PRO A 9 -24.00 10.81 -22.01
CA PRO A 9 -23.27 11.43 -20.90
C PRO A 9 -22.00 10.67 -20.52
N ILE A 10 -20.90 11.38 -20.34
CA ILE A 10 -19.61 10.81 -19.92
C ILE A 10 -19.39 11.12 -18.45
N GLU A 11 -19.15 10.09 -17.66
CA GLU A 11 -18.64 10.20 -16.30
C GLU A 11 -17.19 9.71 -16.28
N LEU A 12 -16.32 10.48 -15.63
CA LEU A 12 -14.90 10.15 -15.49
C LEU A 12 -14.56 9.86 -14.04
N PHE A 13 -13.58 8.97 -13.83
CA PHE A 13 -12.99 8.70 -12.52
C PHE A 13 -11.49 8.97 -12.59
N GLU A 14 -11.01 9.88 -11.75
CA GLU A 14 -9.58 10.12 -11.56
C GLU A 14 -9.16 9.67 -10.17
N LEU A 15 -8.29 8.67 -10.16
CA LEU A 15 -7.88 7.96 -8.97
C LEU A 15 -6.55 8.48 -8.39
N ASN A 16 -5.83 9.33 -9.14
CA ASN A 16 -4.55 9.90 -8.72
C ASN A 16 -4.66 11.39 -8.42
N THR A 17 -3.69 11.91 -7.68
CA THR A 17 -3.54 13.35 -7.42
C THR A 17 -3.39 14.15 -8.71
N THR A 18 -2.51 13.69 -9.61
CA THR A 18 -2.26 14.35 -10.89
C THR A 18 -2.96 13.57 -11.99
N PRO A 19 -3.91 14.18 -12.73
CA PRO A 19 -4.70 13.41 -13.68
C PRO A 19 -3.92 12.90 -14.87
N GLY A 20 -4.31 11.72 -15.36
CA GLY A 20 -3.74 11.11 -16.56
C GLY A 20 -4.06 11.91 -17.82
N LYS A 21 -3.25 11.76 -18.87
CA LYS A 21 -3.45 12.46 -20.15
C LYS A 21 -4.84 12.23 -20.75
N ALA A 22 -5.35 11.00 -20.67
CA ALA A 22 -6.69 10.64 -21.16
C ALA A 22 -7.79 11.37 -20.38
N ILE A 23 -7.69 11.43 -19.04
CA ILE A 23 -8.64 12.15 -18.18
C ILE A 23 -8.61 13.65 -18.51
N LYS A 24 -7.42 14.24 -18.62
CA LYS A 24 -7.28 15.66 -19.01
C LYS A 24 -7.95 15.94 -20.35
N PHE A 25 -7.68 15.11 -21.37
CA PHE A 25 -8.26 15.23 -22.69
C PHE A 25 -9.79 15.08 -22.71
N LEU A 26 -10.33 14.14 -21.94
CA LEU A 26 -11.78 13.87 -21.90
C LEU A 26 -12.55 14.82 -20.97
N SER A 27 -11.88 15.48 -20.02
CA SER A 27 -12.51 16.30 -18.98
C SER A 27 -13.44 17.42 -19.48
N PRO A 28 -13.19 18.11 -20.61
CA PRO A 28 -14.12 19.12 -21.12
C PRO A 28 -15.45 18.51 -21.58
N PHE A 29 -15.42 17.26 -22.05
CA PHE A 29 -16.58 16.53 -22.58
C PHE A 29 -17.36 15.76 -21.51
N ALA A 30 -16.81 15.62 -20.31
CA ALA A 30 -17.46 14.94 -19.20
C ALA A 30 -18.64 15.75 -18.63
N LYS A 31 -19.69 15.05 -18.18
CA LYS A 31 -20.77 15.62 -17.37
C LYS A 31 -20.32 15.77 -15.92
N THR A 32 -19.72 14.72 -15.37
CA THR A 32 -19.18 14.64 -14.00
C THR A 32 -17.79 14.02 -14.02
N ILE A 33 -16.96 14.40 -13.05
CA ILE A 33 -15.62 13.87 -12.84
C ILE A 33 -15.47 13.53 -11.36
N ASN A 34 -15.44 12.25 -11.03
CA ASN A 34 -15.23 11.77 -9.67
C ASN A 34 -13.73 11.73 -9.39
N ILE A 35 -13.29 12.38 -8.32
CA ILE A 35 -11.89 12.47 -7.91
C ILE A 35 -11.71 11.90 -6.50
N CYS A 36 -10.60 11.20 -6.25
CA CYS A 36 -10.29 10.68 -4.91
C CYS A 36 -9.34 11.60 -4.11
N PHE A 37 -8.56 12.42 -4.81
CA PHE A 37 -7.68 13.42 -4.22
C PHE A 37 -8.24 14.81 -4.52
N SER A 38 -8.52 15.60 -3.50
CA SER A 38 -9.07 16.96 -3.66
C SER A 38 -8.19 17.83 -4.58
N LYS A 39 -6.88 17.64 -4.52
CA LYS A 39 -5.87 18.31 -5.37
C LYS A 39 -6.06 18.08 -6.87
N ALA A 40 -6.63 16.93 -7.29
CA ALA A 40 -6.89 16.64 -8.69
C ALA A 40 -7.81 17.67 -9.36
N SER A 41 -8.71 18.29 -8.59
CA SER A 41 -9.62 19.33 -9.08
C SER A 41 -8.90 20.55 -9.66
N SER A 42 -7.67 20.85 -9.23
CA SER A 42 -6.88 21.98 -9.75
C SER A 42 -6.39 21.79 -11.19
N TYR A 43 -6.43 20.56 -11.70
CA TYR A 43 -6.01 20.21 -13.06
C TYR A 43 -7.20 19.95 -14.01
N LEU A 44 -8.44 20.06 -13.50
CA LEU A 44 -9.66 19.63 -14.15
C LEU A 44 -10.72 20.75 -14.09
N PRO A 45 -11.81 20.68 -14.88
CA PRO A 45 -12.93 21.61 -14.76
C PRO A 45 -13.58 21.51 -13.38
N GLN A 46 -13.12 22.32 -12.42
CA GLN A 46 -13.43 22.19 -10.99
C GLN A 46 -14.93 22.08 -10.67
N LYS A 47 -15.79 22.81 -11.42
CA LYS A 47 -17.25 22.77 -11.25
C LYS A 47 -17.89 21.41 -11.58
N LYS A 48 -17.17 20.53 -12.28
CA LYS A 48 -17.60 19.17 -12.63
C LYS A 48 -17.01 18.11 -11.70
N CYS A 49 -16.10 18.50 -10.80
CA CYS A 49 -15.38 17.59 -9.95
C CYS A 49 -16.16 17.29 -8.67
N ASN A 50 -16.38 16.02 -8.39
CA ASN A 50 -16.99 15.53 -7.15
C ASN A 50 -15.94 14.72 -6.38
N LEU A 51 -15.72 15.04 -5.11
CA LEU A 51 -14.87 14.21 -4.25
C LEU A 51 -15.62 12.93 -3.90
N THR A 52 -15.03 11.77 -4.18
CA THR A 52 -15.61 10.45 -3.93
C THR A 52 -14.60 9.53 -3.24
N GLU A 53 -15.11 8.50 -2.57
CA GLU A 53 -14.27 7.44 -2.01
C GLU A 53 -13.50 6.70 -3.12
N TYR A 54 -12.34 6.14 -2.74
CA TYR A 54 -11.58 5.29 -3.64
C TYR A 54 -12.28 3.93 -3.79
N PRO A 55 -12.43 3.39 -5.01
CA PRO A 55 -13.02 2.07 -5.23
C PRO A 55 -12.05 0.98 -4.79
N ILE A 56 -12.05 0.66 -3.49
CA ILE A 56 -11.24 -0.40 -2.91
C ILE A 56 -11.89 -1.75 -3.27
N ARG A 57 -11.07 -2.74 -3.62
CA ARG A 57 -11.53 -4.09 -4.01
C ARG A 57 -12.06 -4.94 -2.86
N PHE A 58 -11.95 -4.46 -1.63
CA PHE A 58 -12.43 -5.12 -0.43
C PHE A 58 -13.79 -4.55 -0.06
N GLU A 59 -14.77 -5.42 0.13
CA GLU A 59 -16.04 -4.99 0.67
C GLU A 59 -15.96 -4.93 2.20
N ASN A 60 -16.67 -3.98 2.83
CA ASN A 60 -16.88 -4.01 4.28
C ASN A 60 -17.50 -5.35 4.72
N ASN A 61 -18.30 -5.98 3.85
CA ASN A 61 -18.84 -7.31 4.08
C ASN A 61 -17.83 -8.43 3.89
N GLN A 62 -16.67 -8.26 3.23
CA GLN A 62 -15.61 -9.28 3.17
C GLN A 62 -14.71 -9.26 4.40
N ILE A 63 -14.59 -8.07 5.01
CA ILE A 63 -14.25 -8.01 6.42
C ILE A 63 -15.33 -8.85 7.13
N SER A 64 -16.64 -8.58 6.96
CA SER A 64 -17.72 -9.26 7.70
C SER A 64 -18.03 -10.74 7.48
N GLN A 65 -17.82 -11.28 6.30
CA GLN A 65 -18.14 -12.66 5.94
C GLN A 65 -16.99 -13.62 6.32
N ASN A 66 -15.84 -13.09 6.76
CA ASN A 66 -14.83 -13.86 7.50
C ASN A 66 -15.04 -13.79 9.03
N ASN A 67 -16.29 -13.62 9.50
CA ASN A 67 -16.71 -13.32 10.89
C ASN A 67 -16.29 -11.93 11.39
N PHE A 68 -16.73 -10.86 10.73
CA PHE A 68 -16.34 -9.51 11.12
C PHE A 68 -17.43 -8.48 10.86
N SER A 69 -18.58 -8.58 11.52
CA SER A 69 -19.38 -7.36 11.69
C SER A 69 -18.44 -6.25 12.20
N PHE A 70 -18.71 -4.99 11.85
CA PHE A 70 -17.99 -3.85 12.46
C PHE A 70 -18.06 -3.92 14.02
N ASP A 71 -19.03 -4.68 14.54
CA ASP A 71 -19.29 -5.09 15.93
C ASP A 71 -18.63 -6.42 16.39
N SER A 72 -17.75 -7.03 15.60
CA SER A 72 -17.03 -8.25 16.00
C SER A 72 -16.19 -7.99 17.25
N SER A 73 -16.32 -8.89 18.23
CA SER A 73 -15.63 -8.75 19.51
C SER A 73 -14.12 -8.83 19.31
N ALA A 74 -13.36 -8.17 20.19
CA ALA A 74 -11.88 -8.21 20.15
C ALA A 74 -11.34 -9.66 20.14
N SER A 75 -12.07 -10.62 20.71
CA SER A 75 -11.73 -12.04 20.71
C SER A 75 -11.75 -12.69 19.32
N GLU A 76 -12.72 -12.38 18.46
CA GLU A 76 -12.83 -12.96 17.11
C GLU A 76 -11.72 -12.46 16.19
N LYS A 77 -11.40 -11.17 16.29
CA LYS A 77 -10.31 -10.54 15.54
C LYS A 77 -8.95 -11.16 15.91
N ASN A 78 -8.73 -11.39 17.20
CA ASN A 78 -7.52 -12.04 17.68
C ASN A 78 -7.42 -13.49 17.17
N LEU A 79 -8.51 -14.26 17.21
CA LEU A 79 -8.52 -15.64 16.71
C LEU A 79 -8.18 -15.71 15.21
N LEU A 80 -8.76 -14.81 14.41
CA LEU A 80 -8.49 -14.74 12.97
C LEU A 80 -7.04 -14.33 12.69
N LYS A 81 -6.52 -13.34 13.44
CA LYS A 81 -5.10 -12.94 13.37
C LYS A 81 -4.19 -14.13 13.65
N THR A 82 -4.44 -14.87 14.74
CA THR A 82 -3.67 -16.08 15.09
C THR A 82 -3.72 -17.12 13.98
N LYS A 83 -4.90 -17.39 13.41
CA LYS A 83 -5.04 -18.34 12.30
C LYS A 83 -4.22 -17.94 11.07
N TYR A 84 -4.21 -16.65 10.72
CA TYR A 84 -3.40 -16.15 9.61
C TYR A 84 -1.91 -16.19 9.91
N LEU A 85 -1.50 -15.83 11.13
CA LEU A 85 -0.10 -15.95 11.56
C LEU A 85 0.39 -17.41 11.45
N GLU A 86 -0.37 -18.36 12.00
CA GLU A 86 -0.06 -19.80 11.92
C GLU A 86 0.03 -20.29 10.48
N LYS A 87 -0.93 -19.90 9.62
CA LYS A 87 -0.95 -20.25 8.20
C LYS A 87 0.35 -19.88 7.48
N TYR A 88 0.96 -18.76 7.86
CA TYR A 88 2.19 -18.25 7.24
C TYR A 88 3.45 -18.52 8.07
N GLY A 89 3.37 -19.35 9.13
CA GLY A 89 4.52 -19.69 9.97
C GLY A 89 5.06 -18.52 10.80
N LEU A 90 4.20 -17.56 11.12
CA LEU A 90 4.50 -16.34 11.88
C LEU A 90 3.99 -16.48 13.32
N CYS A 91 4.47 -15.62 14.22
CA CYS A 91 4.03 -15.62 15.63
C CYS A 91 3.53 -14.23 16.07
N ASP A 92 2.58 -14.21 16.99
CA ASP A 92 1.94 -12.96 17.45
C ASP A 92 2.83 -12.13 18.39
N LYS A 93 3.97 -12.68 18.82
CA LYS A 93 4.93 -12.02 19.72
C LYS A 93 5.98 -11.17 18.98
N LYS A 94 5.94 -11.16 17.64
CA LYS A 94 6.86 -10.39 16.81
C LYS A 94 6.10 -9.37 15.99
N PHE A 95 6.71 -8.21 15.82
CA PHE A 95 6.26 -7.16 14.93
C PHE A 95 6.26 -7.66 13.49
N THR A 96 5.15 -7.49 12.78
CA THR A 96 4.95 -8.00 11.42
C THR A 96 5.10 -6.87 10.41
N LEU A 97 6.19 -6.91 9.65
CA LEU A 97 6.43 -5.97 8.56
C LEU A 97 5.94 -6.54 7.23
N LEU A 98 4.93 -5.91 6.64
CA LEU A 98 4.42 -6.24 5.31
C LEU A 98 5.06 -5.34 4.25
N ILE A 99 5.79 -5.90 3.30
CA ILE A 99 6.36 -5.18 2.16
C ILE A 99 5.62 -5.55 0.87
N LEU A 100 5.11 -4.52 0.17
CA LEU A 100 4.36 -4.64 -1.08
C LEU A 100 5.12 -3.98 -2.23
N GLY A 101 5.63 -4.81 -3.14
CA GLY A 101 6.31 -4.35 -4.36
C GLY A 101 5.37 -3.91 -5.50
N GLY A 102 4.07 -4.16 -5.39
CA GLY A 102 3.08 -3.99 -6.48
C GLY A 102 3.02 -5.21 -7.40
N SER A 103 2.03 -5.28 -8.31
CA SER A 103 1.74 -6.50 -9.08
C SER A 103 2.91 -7.05 -9.92
N GLN A 104 3.82 -6.20 -10.38
CA GLN A 104 5.02 -6.62 -11.11
C GLN A 104 6.25 -6.90 -10.22
N GLY A 105 6.10 -6.71 -8.91
CA GLY A 105 7.21 -6.60 -7.99
C GLY A 105 8.01 -5.31 -8.20
N SER A 106 8.92 -5.03 -7.27
CA SER A 106 9.78 -3.86 -7.35
C SER A 106 11.18 -4.21 -6.91
N VAL A 107 12.07 -4.48 -7.87
CA VAL A 107 13.48 -4.81 -7.62
C VAL A 107 14.15 -3.76 -6.72
N SER A 108 13.84 -2.47 -6.90
CA SER A 108 14.44 -1.44 -6.05
C SER A 108 13.92 -1.45 -4.61
N ILE A 109 12.64 -1.81 -4.38
CA ILE A 109 12.13 -2.02 -3.01
C ILE A 109 12.78 -3.26 -2.42
N ASN A 110 12.81 -4.36 -3.17
CA ASN A 110 13.41 -5.63 -2.74
C ASN A 110 14.86 -5.40 -2.26
N ASN A 111 15.65 -4.66 -3.04
CA ASN A 111 17.04 -4.32 -2.73
C ASN A 111 17.17 -3.35 -1.54
N LEU A 112 16.33 -2.32 -1.48
CA LEU A 112 16.34 -1.34 -0.39
C LEU A 112 16.03 -2.01 0.95
N ILE A 113 14.97 -2.82 0.99
CA ILE A 113 14.58 -3.57 2.18
C ILE A 113 15.66 -4.58 2.57
N LEU A 114 16.20 -5.32 1.60
CA LEU A 114 17.28 -6.27 1.89
C LEU A 114 18.49 -5.57 2.50
N HIS A 115 18.84 -4.36 2.02
CA HIS A 115 19.93 -3.58 2.58
C HIS A 115 19.66 -3.17 4.04
N VAL A 116 18.44 -2.68 4.34
CA VAL A 116 18.04 -2.34 5.72
C VAL A 116 18.08 -3.58 6.62
N ILE A 117 17.51 -4.71 6.18
CA ILE A 117 17.48 -5.94 6.98
C ILE A 117 18.89 -6.49 7.26
N LYS A 118 19.79 -6.49 6.26
CA LYS A 118 21.18 -6.94 6.45
C LYS A 118 21.97 -6.13 7.48
N ARG A 119 21.67 -4.82 7.58
CA ARG A 119 22.29 -3.91 8.55
C ARG A 119 21.77 -4.10 9.98
N ASN A 120 20.55 -4.64 10.12
CA ASN A 120 19.82 -4.69 11.38
C ASN A 120 19.41 -6.12 11.74
N GLN A 121 20.35 -7.07 11.66
CA GLN A 121 20.08 -8.50 11.94
C GLN A 121 19.55 -8.75 13.36
N ASN A 122 19.90 -7.89 14.32
CA ASN A 122 19.40 -7.93 15.68
C ASN A 122 17.86 -7.78 15.76
N TRP A 123 17.21 -7.21 14.75
CA TRP A 123 15.74 -7.13 14.71
C TRP A 123 15.07 -8.50 14.57
N SER A 124 15.78 -9.54 14.12
CA SER A 124 15.21 -10.89 13.93
C SER A 124 14.56 -11.49 15.18
N GLN A 125 14.95 -11.03 16.37
CA GLN A 125 14.35 -11.44 17.65
C GLN A 125 12.92 -10.95 17.81
N ASN A 126 12.62 -9.74 17.32
CA ASN A 126 11.35 -9.06 17.55
C ASN A 126 10.58 -8.74 16.26
N LEU A 127 11.17 -8.99 15.09
CA LEU A 127 10.62 -8.67 13.77
C LEU A 127 10.44 -9.94 12.94
N GLN A 128 9.31 -10.00 12.23
CA GLN A 128 9.04 -10.98 11.18
C GLN A 128 8.57 -10.28 9.90
N ILE A 129 8.78 -10.92 8.75
CA ILE A 129 8.71 -10.25 7.45
C ILE A 129 7.69 -10.97 6.55
N ILE A 130 6.77 -10.22 5.98
CA ILE A 130 5.95 -10.66 4.85
C ILE A 130 6.36 -9.83 3.64
N HIS A 131 6.81 -10.45 2.55
CA HIS A 131 7.35 -9.71 1.40
C HIS A 131 6.80 -10.19 0.07
N GLN A 132 6.08 -9.30 -0.62
CA GLN A 132 5.56 -9.47 -1.97
C GLN A 132 6.61 -9.01 -3.00
N THR A 133 7.31 -9.95 -3.64
CA THR A 133 8.51 -9.64 -4.45
C THR A 133 8.25 -9.52 -5.95
N GLY A 134 7.08 -9.98 -6.42
CA GLY A 134 6.73 -10.16 -7.83
C GLY A 134 7.40 -11.38 -8.49
N ASP A 135 6.88 -11.80 -9.66
CA ASP A 135 7.34 -12.99 -10.39
C ASP A 135 8.74 -12.85 -11.00
N LYS A 136 9.19 -11.62 -11.23
CA LYS A 136 10.45 -11.31 -11.96
C LYS A 136 11.67 -11.23 -11.04
N ASN A 137 11.54 -11.55 -9.76
CA ASN A 137 12.64 -11.44 -8.83
C ASN A 137 13.52 -12.70 -8.85
N ASN A 138 14.71 -12.60 -9.43
CA ASN A 138 15.65 -13.74 -9.54
C ASN A 138 16.32 -14.12 -8.21
N ILE A 139 16.08 -13.35 -7.14
CA ILE A 139 16.68 -13.57 -5.82
C ILE A 139 15.63 -14.17 -4.88
N ASN A 140 15.92 -15.35 -4.33
CA ASN A 140 15.09 -15.96 -3.29
C ASN A 140 15.30 -15.24 -1.95
N LEU A 141 14.54 -14.17 -1.74
CA LEU A 141 14.63 -13.36 -0.52
C LEU A 141 14.25 -14.16 0.73
N GLY A 142 13.41 -15.20 0.62
CA GLY A 142 13.05 -16.05 1.76
C GLY A 142 14.26 -16.79 2.33
N ILE A 143 15.09 -17.40 1.47
CA ILE A 143 16.34 -18.05 1.90
C ILE A 143 17.26 -17.04 2.59
N ILE A 144 17.37 -15.83 2.04
CA ILE A 144 18.26 -14.80 2.59
C ILE A 144 17.75 -14.33 3.96
N TYR A 145 16.46 -14.02 4.11
CA TYR A 145 15.89 -13.63 5.39
C TYR A 145 16.05 -14.71 6.46
N ASN A 146 15.79 -15.97 6.12
CA ASN A 146 16.00 -17.10 7.03
C ASN A 146 17.48 -17.24 7.43
N SER A 147 18.42 -17.06 6.50
CA SER A 147 19.87 -17.10 6.80
C SER A 147 20.33 -15.98 7.74
N LEU A 148 19.57 -14.88 7.80
CA LEU A 148 19.78 -13.75 8.71
C LEU A 148 18.98 -13.90 10.03
N GLY A 149 18.30 -15.03 10.24
CA GLY A 149 17.53 -15.33 11.45
C GLY A 149 16.09 -14.80 11.47
N PHE A 150 15.62 -14.15 10.41
CA PHE A 150 14.25 -13.62 10.35
C PHE A 150 13.26 -14.72 10.02
N THR A 151 12.17 -14.78 10.78
CA THR A 151 10.96 -15.51 10.38
C THR A 151 10.31 -14.73 9.23
N CYS A 152 10.03 -15.39 8.10
CA CYS A 152 9.46 -14.70 6.95
C CYS A 152 8.50 -15.54 6.10
N HIS A 153 7.59 -14.85 5.42
CA HIS A 153 6.77 -15.34 4.32
C HIS A 153 7.04 -14.50 3.08
N VAL A 154 7.56 -15.11 2.01
CA VAL A 154 7.91 -14.41 0.77
C VAL A 154 7.08 -14.99 -0.37
N PHE A 155 6.42 -14.13 -1.14
CA PHE A 155 5.50 -14.55 -2.20
C PHE A 155 5.59 -13.60 -3.41
N PRO A 156 5.24 -14.04 -4.63
CA PRO A 156 5.31 -13.18 -5.81
C PRO A 156 4.14 -12.19 -5.88
N PHE A 157 2.92 -12.69 -6.10
CA PHE A 157 1.65 -11.97 -6.08
C PHE A 157 0.58 -12.93 -5.54
N ASP A 158 -0.37 -12.40 -4.77
CA ASP A 158 -1.44 -13.18 -4.14
C ASP A 158 -2.70 -12.33 -4.06
N ASP A 159 -3.81 -12.89 -4.52
CA ASP A 159 -5.13 -12.25 -4.45
C ASP A 159 -5.63 -12.11 -3.01
N ASN A 160 -5.15 -12.96 -2.09
CA ASN A 160 -5.53 -12.97 -0.68
C ASN A 160 -4.78 -11.93 0.16
N ILE A 161 -4.45 -10.76 -0.40
CA ILE A 161 -3.64 -9.74 0.28
C ILE A 161 -4.25 -9.26 1.60
N MET A 162 -5.58 -9.34 1.72
CA MET A 162 -6.33 -8.99 2.94
C MET A 162 -5.80 -9.72 4.17
N GLN A 163 -5.37 -10.98 4.03
CA GLN A 163 -4.85 -11.76 5.16
C GLN A 163 -3.55 -11.15 5.69
N TYR A 164 -2.69 -10.68 4.79
CA TYR A 164 -1.44 -10.00 5.14
C TYR A 164 -1.69 -8.64 5.80
N TYR A 165 -2.64 -7.86 5.28
CA TYR A 165 -3.01 -6.60 5.93
C TYR A 165 -3.50 -6.84 7.37
N ASN A 166 -4.34 -7.86 7.60
CA ASN A 166 -4.88 -8.13 8.94
C ASN A 166 -3.79 -8.45 9.98
N ILE A 167 -2.72 -9.15 9.58
CA ILE A 167 -1.63 -9.53 10.49
C ILE A 167 -0.46 -8.54 10.52
N ALA A 168 -0.39 -7.59 9.59
CA ALA A 168 0.67 -6.58 9.54
C ALA A 168 0.52 -5.54 10.65
N ASP A 169 1.65 -5.14 11.24
CA ASP A 169 1.73 -4.01 12.17
C ASP A 169 2.21 -2.74 11.44
N LEU A 170 3.08 -2.90 10.43
CA LEU A 170 3.54 -1.85 9.53
C LEU A 170 3.53 -2.33 8.08
N VAL A 171 3.08 -1.46 7.17
CA VAL A 171 3.14 -1.69 5.73
C VAL A 171 4.21 -0.81 5.10
N ILE A 172 5.03 -1.37 4.22
CA ILE A 172 5.89 -0.63 3.31
C ILE A 172 5.42 -0.92 1.89
N CYS A 173 5.05 0.10 1.13
CA CYS A 173 4.54 -0.09 -0.23
C CYS A 173 4.98 1.02 -1.18
N ARG A 174 4.73 0.81 -2.47
CA ARG A 174 4.75 1.89 -3.47
C ARG A 174 3.57 2.83 -3.28
N SER A 175 3.74 4.08 -3.69
CA SER A 175 2.71 5.12 -3.63
C SER A 175 1.70 5.07 -4.78
N GLY A 176 1.31 3.87 -5.20
CA GLY A 176 0.15 3.70 -6.08
C GLY A 176 -1.11 4.04 -5.30
N ALA A 177 -2.03 4.81 -5.89
CA ALA A 177 -3.24 5.28 -5.19
C ALA A 177 -4.01 4.12 -4.53
N GLY A 178 -4.18 3.00 -5.24
CA GLY A 178 -4.84 1.81 -4.70
C GLY A 178 -4.17 1.30 -3.43
N SER A 179 -2.86 1.04 -3.45
CA SER A 179 -2.12 0.56 -2.28
C SER A 179 -2.20 1.51 -1.09
N LEU A 180 -2.16 2.83 -1.33
CA LEU A 180 -2.33 3.83 -0.28
C LEU A 180 -3.72 3.75 0.34
N PHE A 181 -4.79 3.75 -0.46
CA PHE A 181 -6.14 3.64 0.05
C PHE A 181 -6.44 2.28 0.71
N GLU A 182 -5.83 1.18 0.24
CA GLU A 182 -5.90 -0.13 0.91
C GLU A 182 -5.30 -0.05 2.32
N THR A 183 -4.14 0.61 2.50
CA THR A 183 -3.55 0.77 3.84
C THR A 183 -4.45 1.57 4.79
N LEU A 184 -5.09 2.62 4.28
CA LEU A 184 -6.04 3.44 5.05
C LEU A 184 -7.29 2.67 5.43
N PHE A 185 -7.82 1.85 4.51
CA PHE A 185 -8.98 0.99 4.76
C PHE A 185 -8.73 -0.01 5.89
N PHE A 186 -7.54 -0.64 5.91
CA PHE A 186 -7.14 -1.51 7.03
C PHE A 186 -6.58 -0.76 8.25
N LYS A 187 -6.56 0.59 8.22
CA LYS A 187 -6.03 1.47 9.26
C LYS A 187 -4.61 1.11 9.67
N LYS A 188 -3.77 0.76 8.70
CA LYS A 188 -2.38 0.35 8.93
C LYS A 188 -1.45 1.54 8.88
N GLN A 189 -0.49 1.58 9.79
CA GLN A 189 0.65 2.46 9.62
C GLN A 189 1.39 2.04 8.34
N CYS A 190 1.78 3.04 7.55
CA CYS A 190 2.33 2.84 6.22
C CYS A 190 3.53 3.76 6.01
N ILE A 191 4.66 3.18 5.60
CA ILE A 191 5.76 3.93 5.00
C ILE A 191 5.67 3.74 3.49
N THR A 192 5.37 4.81 2.76
CA THR A 192 5.25 4.74 1.30
C THR A 192 6.52 5.23 0.62
N ILE A 193 6.98 4.47 -0.37
CA ILE A 193 8.21 4.72 -1.13
C ILE A 193 7.84 4.93 -2.60
N PRO A 194 7.59 6.16 -3.06
CA PRO A 194 7.14 6.41 -4.42
C PRO A 194 8.17 5.91 -5.44
N LEU A 195 7.69 5.42 -6.58
CA LEU A 195 8.54 5.14 -7.72
C LEU A 195 9.00 6.45 -8.35
N GLU A 196 10.31 6.70 -8.30
CA GLU A 196 10.93 7.88 -8.89
C GLU A 196 11.51 7.51 -10.26
N THR A 197 10.80 7.87 -11.33
CA THR A 197 11.25 7.67 -12.72
C THR A 197 11.02 8.97 -13.49
N THR A 198 11.77 9.18 -14.57
CA THR A 198 11.69 10.39 -15.41
C THR A 198 10.33 10.62 -16.07
N THR A 199 9.42 9.65 -15.98
CA THR A 199 8.10 9.67 -16.64
C THR A 199 6.91 9.58 -15.68
N THR A 200 7.13 9.41 -14.37
CA THR A 200 6.05 9.01 -13.44
C THR A 200 6.06 9.80 -12.13
N ASP A 201 5.70 11.08 -12.18
CA ASP A 201 5.61 11.94 -11.00
C ASP A 201 4.35 11.66 -10.15
N HIS A 202 3.36 10.96 -10.72
CA HIS A 202 2.07 10.71 -10.08
C HIS A 202 2.16 9.97 -8.73
N GLN A 203 3.15 9.09 -8.55
CA GLN A 203 3.32 8.38 -7.27
C GLN A 203 3.86 9.30 -6.17
N ILE A 204 4.73 10.26 -6.51
CA ILE A 204 5.21 11.25 -5.56
C ILE A 204 4.04 12.15 -5.15
N ASP A 205 3.25 12.61 -6.11
CA ASP A 205 2.07 13.45 -5.85
C ASP A 205 1.03 12.72 -4.98
N ASN A 206 0.78 11.43 -5.24
CA ASN A 206 -0.11 10.61 -4.40
C ASN A 206 0.43 10.50 -2.97
N ALA A 207 1.74 10.26 -2.82
CA ALA A 207 2.39 10.12 -1.51
C ALA A 207 2.32 11.40 -0.68
N ILE A 208 2.61 12.55 -1.31
CA ILE A 208 2.57 13.86 -0.65
C ILE A 208 1.16 14.18 -0.17
N GLU A 209 0.16 14.00 -1.03
CA GLU A 209 -1.22 14.32 -0.67
C GLU A 209 -1.76 13.34 0.39
N ILE A 210 -1.45 12.05 0.32
CA ILE A 210 -1.92 11.08 1.31
C ILE A 210 -1.26 11.28 2.69
N GLU A 211 0.05 11.57 2.74
CA GLU A 211 0.77 11.88 3.99
C GLU A 211 0.19 13.15 4.63
N LYS A 212 -0.15 14.15 3.81
CA LYS A 212 -0.79 15.38 4.30
C LYS A 212 -2.20 15.12 4.86
N MET A 213 -2.97 14.23 4.25
CA MET A 213 -4.33 13.90 4.70
C MET A 213 -4.33 13.00 5.94
N TYR A 214 -3.35 12.11 6.08
CA TYR A 214 -3.26 11.11 7.14
C TYR A 214 -1.86 11.04 7.77
N PRO A 215 -1.38 12.14 8.38
CA PRO A 215 0.01 12.25 8.85
C PRO A 215 0.37 11.26 9.97
N ASP A 216 -0.62 10.78 10.73
CA ASP A 216 -0.42 9.81 11.82
C ASP A 216 -0.31 8.37 11.31
N LEU A 217 -0.80 8.10 10.09
CA LEU A 217 -0.83 6.76 9.50
C LEU A 217 0.19 6.60 8.38
N VAL A 218 0.43 7.62 7.56
CA VAL A 218 1.27 7.51 6.37
C VAL A 218 2.49 8.40 6.48
N LYS A 219 3.66 7.82 6.24
CA LYS A 219 4.94 8.53 6.13
C LYS A 219 5.53 8.33 4.74
N MET A 220 5.89 9.41 4.04
CA MET A 220 6.61 9.29 2.77
C MET A 220 8.12 9.25 3.01
N ILE A 221 8.79 8.27 2.38
CA ILE A 221 10.25 8.22 2.27
C ILE A 221 10.61 8.13 0.80
N ARG A 222 11.48 9.04 0.33
CA ARG A 222 11.94 9.02 -1.05
C ARG A 222 12.95 7.90 -1.26
N GLN A 223 12.97 7.30 -2.45
CA GLN A 223 13.90 6.21 -2.73
C GLN A 223 15.37 6.67 -2.65
N GLN A 224 15.62 7.93 -3.02
CA GLN A 224 16.91 8.61 -2.92
C GLN A 224 17.34 8.98 -1.49
N ASP A 225 16.43 8.98 -0.51
CA ASP A 225 16.79 9.25 0.89
C ASP A 225 17.63 8.10 1.50
N GLY A 226 17.71 6.98 0.78
CA GLY A 226 18.55 5.85 1.12
C GLY A 226 18.03 5.01 2.29
N PRO A 227 18.78 3.95 2.67
CA PRO A 227 18.35 2.97 3.66
C PRO A 227 18.30 3.55 5.09
N ILE A 228 19.12 4.55 5.40
CA ILE A 228 19.27 5.07 6.78
C ILE A 228 17.97 5.71 7.28
N LYS A 229 17.26 6.45 6.43
CA LYS A 229 16.00 7.09 6.83
C LYS A 229 14.91 6.03 7.05
N LEU A 230 14.83 5.06 6.15
CA LEU A 230 13.89 3.94 6.29
C LEU A 230 14.17 3.10 7.54
N GLU A 231 15.44 2.83 7.82
CA GLU A 231 15.91 2.12 9.01
C GLU A 231 15.40 2.79 10.30
N LYS A 232 15.61 4.10 10.45
CA LYS A 232 15.15 4.86 11.63
C LYS A 232 13.64 4.81 11.82
N GLU A 233 12.89 4.96 10.73
CA GLU A 233 11.42 4.93 10.77
C GLU A 233 10.91 3.55 11.19
N ILE A 234 11.44 2.46 10.60
CA ILE A 234 11.10 1.09 11.01
C ILE A 234 11.46 0.86 12.48
N GLU A 235 12.66 1.25 12.91
CA GLU A 235 13.13 1.06 14.28
C GLU A 235 12.21 1.75 15.30
N SER A 236 11.74 2.96 14.99
CA SER A 236 10.82 3.71 15.83
C SER A 236 9.50 2.96 16.05
N LYS A 237 9.01 2.24 15.03
CA LYS A 237 7.77 1.46 15.11
C LYS A 237 7.96 0.15 15.86
N ILE A 238 9.09 -0.55 15.65
CA ILE A 238 9.41 -1.78 16.38
C ILE A 238 9.51 -1.50 17.88
N ARG A 239 10.11 -0.38 18.31
CA ARG A 239 10.24 -0.03 19.74
C ARG A 239 8.92 0.33 20.41
N GLY A 240 7.89 0.67 19.64
CA GLY A 240 6.57 1.02 20.14
C GLY A 240 5.58 -0.15 20.23
N PHE A 241 5.99 -1.34 19.77
CA PHE A 241 5.23 -2.59 19.82
C PHE A 241 5.63 -3.41 21.05
#